data_AF-A0A9N8KCJ5-F1
#
_entry.id   AF-A0A9N8KCJ5-F1
#
_cell.length_a   1.000
_cell.length_b   1.000
_cell.length_c   1.000
_cell.angle_alpha   90.00
_cell.angle_beta   90.00
_cell.angle_gamma   90.00
#
_symmetry.space_group_name_H-M   'P 1'
#
loop_
_entity.id
_entity.type
_entity.pdbx_description
1 polymer ?
#
loop_
_entity_poly.entity_id
_entity_poly.type
_entity_poly.pdbx_seq_one_letter_code
_entity_poly.pdbx_strand_id
1 'polypeptide(L)'
;MANQQPEDATKPEPTAKVRGLKERRRAPSFFMSPTATWNLYRHNPWYLSWQQETWAMIFSVACLVAVAVIMAWIDGKRLSIWHWAIQPNAVISVLIVSSKAALMISTASCVSQLKWTHFQQQPRKLKDLEGFDDASRGAYGSLCLLMSKSGYLNVAVTLGCAVTVLVLAMETFGQQLLSFPEKRIAVSNETASFPVIQDMLQMPYWGDNARLSDRMLQSRLGLMESIYGKTTASPFDCPASSCSWDSHVTLGLCSSCRDIATTESACRYKISSHFDGWATYNSTFLECDYAASGEFHSEGGGGNLTTIRRKKADEVLYPGLPDVNNASAWEYNTAINIITWFNEGFWYKGQPAIALNFSVIVTNDTWEQPQITTCTLQFCAWVYENSTAQGQDFDDGKLEKYPLGYESIQLHQSGHGMPLSYSYTNYTFRANGTGFPSDKHNDTFKVYGDAYTELSSHLGTILDSSTYDYSAGSNASSAGLGSALIMNSNITELGDRMAISLTNVWRQYQNIPAIGTAWESVAFIHVEWAWLALPAMAVMSAGIVLLMTTLQNRRTVLWKSSVLPYSFRVLHGWDDTEFDSETLEEIRERAKEMTGQLVGDEKERVRLVKSCD
;
A
#
# COMPACT_ATOMS: atom_id res chain seq x y z
N MET A 1 39.05 102.46 67.66
CA MET A 1 37.98 102.12 66.69
C MET A 1 38.24 100.72 66.15
N ALA A 2 37.14 99.97 65.96
CA ALA A 2 36.97 98.63 65.39
C ALA A 2 38.12 97.98 64.60
N ASN A 3 38.20 96.66 64.48
CA ASN A 3 37.89 95.50 65.33
C ASN A 3 38.47 94.29 64.55
N GLN A 4 38.76 93.19 65.25
CA GLN A 4 38.94 91.82 64.75
C GLN A 4 40.22 91.42 63.98
N GLN A 5 40.98 90.57 64.67
CA GLN A 5 42.02 89.59 64.29
C GLN A 5 42.27 88.72 65.57
N PRO A 6 43.10 87.66 65.58
CA PRO A 6 43.27 86.48 64.71
C PRO A 6 43.44 85.18 65.58
N GLU A 7 44.22 84.19 65.08
CA GLU A 7 44.85 83.00 65.75
C GLU A 7 44.03 81.68 65.78
N ASP A 8 44.50 80.56 65.20
CA ASP A 8 45.65 79.66 65.45
C ASP A 8 45.24 78.42 66.28
N ALA A 9 45.68 77.22 65.86
CA ALA A 9 45.87 76.03 66.71
C ALA A 9 46.21 74.77 65.87
N THR A 10 47.49 74.66 65.54
CA THR A 10 48.38 73.49 65.73
C THR A 10 47.79 72.14 66.17
N LYS A 11 48.21 71.11 65.42
CA LYS A 11 48.16 69.66 65.68
C LYS A 11 49.14 69.28 66.82
N PRO A 12 48.82 68.27 67.66
CA PRO A 12 49.84 67.48 68.34
C PRO A 12 49.74 65.97 68.03
N GLU A 13 50.89 65.37 67.71
CA GLU A 13 51.24 63.94 67.88
C GLU A 13 51.72 63.69 69.34
N PRO A 14 52.20 62.50 69.78
CA PRO A 14 51.95 61.09 69.41
C PRO A 14 51.72 60.19 70.67
N THR A 15 51.42 58.88 70.53
CA THR A 15 52.11 57.75 71.26
C THR A 15 51.38 56.38 71.19
N ALA A 16 52.08 55.42 70.58
CA ALA A 16 52.44 54.09 71.10
C ALA A 16 51.35 53.10 71.57
N LYS A 17 51.28 51.92 70.90
CA LYS A 17 51.97 50.68 71.36
C LYS A 17 51.58 49.48 70.48
N VAL A 18 52.57 48.98 69.73
CA VAL A 18 52.59 47.58 69.28
C VAL A 18 52.69 46.70 70.54
N ARG A 19 51.74 45.77 70.71
CA ARG A 19 51.86 44.69 71.69
C ARG A 19 51.48 43.38 71.00
N GLY A 20 52.47 42.50 70.88
CA GLY A 20 52.43 41.29 70.08
C GLY A 20 51.33 40.31 70.44
N LEU A 21 50.80 39.66 69.40
CA LEU A 21 49.93 38.51 69.54
C LEU A 21 50.79 37.27 69.81
N LYS A 22 50.80 36.88 71.09
CA LYS A 22 51.13 35.52 71.53
C LYS A 22 50.21 34.53 70.82
N GLU A 23 50.84 33.63 70.08
CA GLU A 23 50.46 32.25 69.81
C GLU A 23 49.23 31.74 70.59
N ARG A 24 48.09 31.60 69.90
CA ARG A 24 46.89 30.95 70.44
C ARG A 24 46.74 29.57 69.81
N ARG A 25 47.05 28.58 70.65
CA ARG A 25 46.81 27.13 70.55
C ARG A 25 45.71 26.70 69.58
N ARG A 26 46.02 25.63 68.83
CA ARG A 26 45.10 24.63 68.26
C ARG A 26 43.76 24.59 69.01
N ALA A 27 42.69 25.03 68.35
CA ALA A 27 41.31 24.74 68.74
C ALA A 27 40.88 23.38 68.14
N PRO A 28 40.02 22.62 68.84
CA PRO A 28 39.80 21.20 68.56
C PRO A 28 38.85 20.97 67.38
N SER A 29 38.90 19.75 66.86
CA SER A 29 38.05 19.16 65.83
C SER A 29 36.59 19.64 65.87
N PHE A 30 36.19 20.42 64.87
CA PHE A 30 34.83 20.87 64.63
C PHE A 30 33.99 19.72 64.03
N PHE A 31 33.57 18.78 64.88
CA PHE A 31 32.44 17.90 64.57
C PHE A 31 31.18 18.50 65.20
N MET A 32 30.19 18.78 64.35
CA MET A 32 28.87 19.28 64.76
C MET A 32 28.17 18.24 65.64
N SER A 33 27.65 18.65 66.81
CA SER A 33 26.87 17.74 67.66
C SER A 33 25.43 17.57 67.11
N PRO A 34 24.83 16.37 67.22
CA PRO A 34 23.49 16.07 66.67
C PRO A 34 22.33 16.90 67.25
N THR A 35 22.56 17.61 68.35
CA THR A 35 21.52 18.32 69.11
C THR A 35 21.29 19.76 68.62
N ALA A 36 22.30 20.42 68.04
CA ALA A 36 22.18 21.79 67.53
C ALA A 36 21.51 21.88 66.15
N THR A 37 21.52 20.79 65.36
CA THR A 37 20.80 20.72 64.08
C THR A 37 19.28 20.61 64.24
N TRP A 38 18.79 20.22 65.42
CA TRP A 38 17.37 19.98 65.69
C TRP A 38 16.55 21.27 65.87
N ASN A 39 17.15 22.37 66.35
CA ASN A 39 16.41 23.58 66.74
C ASN A 39 16.08 24.50 65.57
N LEU A 40 16.93 24.57 64.54
CA LEU A 40 16.66 25.28 63.27
C LEU A 40 15.45 24.73 62.49
N TYR A 41 15.08 23.47 62.74
CA TYR A 41 14.14 22.70 61.92
C TYR A 41 12.68 22.78 62.39
N ARG A 42 12.41 23.46 63.52
CA ARG A 42 11.14 23.32 64.24
C ARG A 42 9.93 24.05 63.63
N HIS A 43 10.09 24.86 62.58
CA HIS A 43 8.98 25.69 62.06
C HIS A 43 8.42 25.36 60.67
N ASN A 44 9.03 24.46 59.89
CA ASN A 44 8.41 23.97 58.65
C ASN A 44 8.57 22.46 58.50
N PRO A 45 7.48 21.70 58.40
CA PRO A 45 7.57 20.26 58.18
C PRO A 45 8.28 19.94 56.87
N TRP A 46 9.19 18.99 56.88
CA TRP A 46 9.95 18.53 55.72
C TRP A 46 9.08 18.03 54.54
N TYR A 47 7.83 17.65 54.80
CA TYR A 47 6.87 17.28 53.75
C TYR A 47 6.27 18.51 53.05
N LEU A 48 6.17 19.66 53.73
CA LEU A 48 5.70 20.92 53.13
C LEU A 48 6.75 21.50 52.17
N SER A 49 8.04 21.27 52.43
CA SER A 49 9.12 21.83 51.62
C SER A 49 9.33 21.15 50.27
N TRP A 50 8.81 19.93 50.06
CA TRP A 50 8.91 19.17 48.80
C TRP A 50 7.56 19.00 48.07
N GLN A 51 6.56 19.81 48.42
CA GLN A 51 5.21 19.66 47.86
C GLN A 51 5.18 19.82 46.33
N GLN A 52 5.86 20.81 45.79
CA GLN A 52 5.87 21.06 44.34
C GLN A 52 6.47 19.87 43.58
N GLU A 53 7.60 19.34 44.05
CA GLU A 53 8.27 18.19 43.42
C GLU A 53 7.45 16.90 43.56
N THR A 54 6.75 16.74 44.67
CA THR A 54 5.88 15.58 44.92
C THR A 54 4.65 15.64 44.02
N TRP A 55 4.00 16.79 43.89
CA TRP A 55 2.86 16.97 42.97
C TRP A 55 3.26 16.79 41.51
N ALA A 56 4.43 17.31 41.11
CA ALA A 56 4.95 17.10 39.77
C ALA A 56 5.21 15.61 39.47
N MET A 57 5.76 14.85 40.43
CA MET A 57 5.94 13.41 40.26
C MET A 57 4.62 12.63 40.23
N ILE A 58 3.65 12.98 41.08
CA ILE A 58 2.32 12.35 41.06
C ILE A 58 1.64 12.58 39.70
N PHE A 59 1.71 13.81 39.18
CA PHE A 59 1.17 14.14 37.87
C PHE A 59 1.87 13.37 36.75
N SER A 60 3.21 13.26 36.77
CA SER A 60 3.97 12.48 35.81
C SER A 60 3.56 11.00 35.79
N VAL A 61 3.39 10.39 36.98
CA VAL A 61 2.89 9.02 37.13
C VAL A 61 1.45 8.90 36.61
N ALA A 62 0.58 9.84 36.94
CA ALA A 62 -0.81 9.84 36.48
C ALA A 62 -0.91 9.91 34.96
N CYS A 63 -0.11 10.74 34.30
CA CYS A 63 -0.02 10.79 32.83
C CYS A 63 0.45 9.46 32.24
N LEU A 64 1.46 8.81 32.83
CA LEU A 64 1.95 7.52 32.34
C LEU A 64 0.91 6.40 32.51
N VAL A 65 0.20 6.37 33.64
CA VAL A 65 -0.92 5.45 33.87
C VAL A 65 -2.04 5.70 32.86
N ALA A 66 -2.38 6.96 32.58
CA ALA A 66 -3.38 7.30 31.57
C ALA A 66 -2.97 6.78 30.18
N VAL A 67 -1.70 6.91 29.79
CA VAL A 67 -1.18 6.33 28.54
C VAL A 67 -1.35 4.81 28.53
N ALA A 68 -0.96 4.11 29.59
CA ALA A 68 -1.11 2.66 29.70
C ALA A 68 -2.57 2.19 29.60
N VAL A 69 -3.50 2.91 30.25
CA VAL A 69 -4.94 2.61 30.21
C VAL A 69 -5.52 2.85 28.82
N ILE A 70 -5.17 3.97 28.17
CA ILE A 70 -5.61 4.28 26.80
C ILE A 70 -5.14 3.19 25.86
N MET A 71 -3.87 2.79 25.95
CA MET A 71 -3.28 1.72 25.14
C MET A 71 -4.01 0.39 25.35
N ALA A 72 -4.24 -0.02 26.59
CA ALA A 72 -5.00 -1.25 26.87
C ALA A 72 -6.43 -1.23 26.31
N TRP A 73 -7.05 -0.04 26.22
CA TRP A 73 -8.40 0.08 25.70
C TRP A 73 -8.48 0.10 24.17
N ILE A 74 -7.48 0.64 23.47
CA ILE A 74 -7.47 0.77 22.00
C ILE A 74 -6.87 -0.45 21.28
N ASP A 75 -6.12 -1.31 21.97
CA ASP A 75 -5.42 -2.42 21.34
C ASP A 75 -6.36 -3.39 20.61
N GLY A 76 -6.00 -3.74 19.37
CA GLY A 76 -6.76 -4.65 18.52
C GLY A 76 -8.06 -4.09 17.95
N LYS A 77 -8.40 -2.81 18.19
CA LYS A 77 -9.61 -2.18 17.66
C LYS A 77 -9.37 -1.54 16.29
N ARG A 78 -10.46 -1.39 15.52
CA ARG A 78 -10.45 -0.65 14.24
C ARG A 78 -10.20 0.83 14.50
N LEU A 79 -9.42 1.49 13.65
CA LEU A 79 -9.17 2.92 13.76
C LEU A 79 -10.45 3.75 13.69
N SER A 80 -11.47 3.28 12.95
CA SER A 80 -12.77 3.95 12.83
C SER A 80 -13.57 4.04 14.14
N ILE A 81 -13.22 3.27 15.18
CA ILE A 81 -13.87 3.42 16.50
C ILE A 81 -13.46 4.72 17.21
N TRP A 82 -12.37 5.34 16.75
CA TRP A 82 -11.89 6.59 17.28
C TRP A 82 -12.60 7.77 16.60
N HIS A 83 -13.59 8.34 17.28
CA HIS A 83 -14.43 9.41 16.72
C HIS A 83 -13.93 10.83 17.06
N TRP A 84 -12.84 10.96 17.83
CA TRP A 84 -12.34 12.27 18.28
C TRP A 84 -11.48 12.91 17.19
N ALA A 85 -11.54 14.25 17.09
CA ALA A 85 -10.79 15.00 16.08
C ALA A 85 -9.26 14.89 16.23
N ILE A 86 -8.77 14.63 17.45
CA ILE A 86 -7.35 14.47 17.75
C ILE A 86 -7.01 12.98 17.63
N GLN A 87 -6.04 12.64 16.78
CA GLN A 87 -5.59 11.25 16.59
C GLN A 87 -5.04 10.61 17.88
N PRO A 88 -5.15 9.28 18.06
CA PRO A 88 -4.63 8.60 19.25
C PRO A 88 -3.15 8.91 19.52
N ASN A 89 -2.30 8.95 18.48
CA ASN A 89 -0.88 9.29 18.59
C ASN A 89 -0.65 10.68 19.20
N ALA A 90 -1.49 11.66 18.82
CA ALA A 90 -1.37 13.02 19.33
C ALA A 90 -1.77 13.08 20.82
N VAL A 91 -2.80 12.34 21.25
CA VAL A 91 -3.18 12.26 22.68
C VAL A 91 -2.05 11.65 23.51
N ILE A 92 -1.49 10.53 23.05
CA ILE A 92 -0.36 9.88 23.73
C ILE A 92 0.86 10.81 23.78
N SER A 93 1.20 11.47 22.66
CA SER A 93 2.31 12.41 22.59
C SER A 93 2.17 13.55 23.61
N VAL A 94 0.98 14.16 23.71
CA VAL A 94 0.71 15.23 24.69
C VAL A 94 0.87 14.73 26.13
N LEU A 95 0.37 13.54 26.46
CA LEU A 95 0.51 12.96 27.79
C LEU A 95 1.97 12.64 28.13
N ILE A 96 2.74 12.12 27.18
CA ILE A 96 4.18 11.83 27.33
C ILE A 96 4.97 13.12 27.52
N VAL A 97 4.72 14.15 26.71
CA VAL A 97 5.37 15.48 26.83
C VAL A 97 5.04 16.12 28.18
N SER A 98 3.78 16.02 28.62
CA SER A 98 3.34 16.53 29.93
C SER A 98 4.04 15.79 31.09
N SER A 99 4.13 14.46 30.99
CA SER A 99 4.85 13.63 31.97
C SER A 99 6.34 13.98 32.03
N LYS A 100 6.99 14.14 30.87
CA LYS A 100 8.39 14.58 30.73
C LYS A 100 8.65 15.92 31.42
N ALA A 101 7.80 16.92 31.16
CA ALA A 101 7.94 18.25 31.75
C ALA A 101 7.83 18.21 33.29
N ALA A 102 6.83 17.49 33.81
CA ALA A 102 6.64 17.36 35.26
C ALA A 102 7.79 16.60 35.95
N LEU A 103 8.29 15.55 35.31
CA LEU A 103 9.44 14.78 35.80
C LEU A 103 10.73 15.62 35.82
N MET A 104 10.95 16.48 34.82
CA MET A 104 12.10 17.39 34.80
C MET A 104 12.07 18.39 35.96
N ILE A 105 10.90 18.94 36.32
CA ILE A 105 10.75 19.86 37.47
C ILE A 105 11.26 19.21 38.75
N SER A 106 10.85 17.95 39.01
CA SER A 106 11.27 17.24 40.21
C SER A 106 12.77 16.88 40.19
N THR A 107 13.25 16.36 39.06
CA THR A 107 14.64 15.92 38.92
C THR A 107 15.62 17.09 39.00
N ALA A 108 15.31 18.23 38.39
CA ALA A 108 16.14 19.44 38.47
C ALA A 108 16.30 19.92 39.92
N SER A 109 15.20 20.02 40.67
CA SER A 109 15.24 20.36 42.10
C SER A 109 16.06 19.38 42.94
N CYS A 110 15.98 18.08 42.64
CA CYS A 110 16.76 17.04 43.31
C CYS A 110 18.26 17.21 43.06
N VAL A 111 18.67 17.40 41.80
CA VAL A 111 20.08 17.63 41.42
C VAL A 111 20.60 18.92 42.06
N SER A 112 19.82 20.01 42.04
CA SER A 112 20.20 21.26 42.69
C SER A 112 20.35 21.12 44.21
N GLN A 113 19.56 20.28 44.88
CA GLN A 113 19.72 20.02 46.31
C GLN A 113 20.97 19.16 46.61
N LEU A 114 21.25 18.16 45.76
CA LEU A 114 22.42 17.29 45.91
C LEU A 114 23.75 18.05 45.82
N LYS A 115 23.79 19.18 45.09
CA LYS A 115 24.91 20.14 45.10
C LYS A 115 25.31 20.50 46.53
N TRP A 116 24.34 20.87 47.37
CA TRP A 116 24.61 21.30 48.74
C TRP A 116 25.03 20.14 49.64
N THR A 117 24.44 18.96 49.44
CA THR A 117 24.85 17.74 50.14
C THR A 117 26.29 17.35 49.81
N HIS A 118 26.72 17.55 48.55
CA HIS A 118 28.08 17.26 48.10
C HIS A 118 29.14 18.10 48.85
N PHE A 119 28.90 19.40 49.00
CA PHE A 119 29.80 20.32 49.73
C PHE A 119 29.68 20.20 51.26
N GLN A 120 28.61 19.60 51.80
CA GLN A 120 28.49 19.33 53.23
C GLN A 120 29.34 18.14 53.68
N GLN A 121 29.47 17.11 52.84
CA GLN A 121 30.14 15.87 53.22
C GLN A 121 31.67 16.01 53.28
N GLN A 122 32.28 16.69 52.30
CA GLN A 122 33.73 16.83 52.18
C GLN A 122 34.12 18.18 51.54
N PRO A 123 35.35 18.68 51.77
CA PRO A 123 35.87 19.82 51.03
C PRO A 123 36.04 19.46 49.54
N ARG A 124 35.51 20.31 48.66
CA ARG A 124 35.43 20.09 47.21
C ARG A 124 35.78 21.34 46.43
N LYS A 125 36.15 21.18 45.16
CA LYS A 125 36.51 22.30 44.27
C LYS A 125 35.29 23.16 43.97
N LEU A 126 35.44 24.49 43.97
CA LEU A 126 34.31 25.38 43.70
C LEU A 126 33.75 25.24 42.28
N LYS A 127 34.56 24.82 41.30
CA LYS A 127 34.09 24.50 39.93
C LYS A 127 32.93 23.49 39.90
N ASP A 128 32.86 22.58 40.88
CA ASP A 128 31.78 21.60 40.93
C ASP A 128 30.41 22.27 41.16
N LEU A 129 30.35 23.48 41.75
CA LEU A 129 29.10 24.24 41.90
C LEU A 129 28.46 24.58 40.54
N GLU A 130 29.27 25.04 39.58
CA GLU A 130 28.81 25.34 38.22
C GLU A 130 28.40 24.05 37.50
N GLY A 131 29.17 22.97 37.64
CA GLY A 131 28.83 21.67 37.05
C GLY A 131 27.49 21.11 37.53
N PHE A 132 27.17 21.23 38.82
CA PHE A 132 25.86 20.84 39.35
C PHE A 132 24.73 21.76 38.88
N ASP A 133 25.00 23.06 38.73
CA ASP A 133 24.01 24.02 38.25
C ASP A 133 23.67 23.76 36.78
N ASP A 134 24.68 23.59 35.94
CA ASP A 134 24.55 23.22 34.53
C ASP A 134 23.81 21.89 34.37
N ALA A 135 24.12 20.90 35.22
CA ALA A 135 23.44 19.61 35.20
C ALA A 135 21.95 19.71 35.52
N SER A 136 21.56 20.58 36.46
CA SER A 136 20.14 20.80 36.79
C SER A 136 19.35 21.53 35.69
N ARG A 137 20.03 22.23 34.78
CA ARG A 137 19.40 23.02 33.70
C ARG A 137 19.17 22.24 32.41
N GLY A 138 19.82 21.08 32.22
CA GLY A 138 19.61 20.30 31.01
C GLY A 138 20.51 19.07 30.85
N ALA A 139 20.29 18.37 29.74
CA ALA A 139 20.98 17.11 29.44
C ALA A 139 22.47 17.28 29.16
N TYR A 140 22.90 18.40 28.56
CA TYR A 140 24.32 18.65 28.29
C TYR A 140 25.15 18.75 29.57
N GLY A 141 24.73 19.59 30.53
CA GLY A 141 25.39 19.68 31.82
C GLY A 141 25.35 18.37 32.60
N SER A 142 24.24 17.62 32.48
CA SER A 142 24.12 16.29 33.10
C SER A 142 25.10 15.29 32.52
N LEU A 143 25.31 15.30 31.19
CA LEU A 143 26.29 14.46 30.51
C LEU A 143 27.72 14.82 30.94
N CYS A 144 28.06 16.10 30.98
CA CYS A 144 29.36 16.58 31.45
C CYS A 144 29.63 16.16 32.90
N LEU A 145 28.62 16.23 33.78
CA LEU A 145 28.76 15.84 35.19
C LEU A 145 28.91 14.32 35.37
N LEU A 146 28.22 13.51 34.56
CA LEU A 146 28.38 12.04 34.52
C LEU A 146 29.78 11.61 34.07
N MET A 147 30.40 12.35 33.15
CA MET A 147 31.76 12.08 32.69
C MET A 147 32.84 12.61 33.65
N SER A 148 32.48 13.48 34.60
CA SER A 148 33.40 14.03 35.60
C SER A 148 33.64 13.04 36.76
N LYS A 149 34.85 13.11 37.35
CA LYS A 149 35.22 12.34 38.55
C LYS A 149 34.32 12.66 39.76
N SER A 150 33.68 13.83 39.78
CA SER A 150 32.79 14.28 40.87
C SER A 150 31.41 13.59 40.84
N GLY A 151 30.93 13.19 39.66
CA GLY A 151 29.61 12.56 39.48
C GLY A 151 29.49 11.17 40.10
N TYR A 152 30.54 10.33 40.00
CA TYR A 152 30.52 8.93 40.45
C TYR A 152 30.46 8.73 41.97
N LEU A 153 30.65 9.78 42.76
CA LEU A 153 30.68 9.66 44.22
C LEU A 153 29.31 9.47 44.87
N ASN A 154 28.22 9.90 44.23
CA ASN A 154 26.88 9.83 44.80
C ASN A 154 25.89 9.18 43.83
N VAL A 155 25.34 8.02 44.20
CA VAL A 155 24.35 7.27 43.40
C VAL A 155 23.11 8.11 43.03
N ALA A 156 22.69 9.02 43.91
CA ALA A 156 21.56 9.91 43.63
C ALA A 156 21.86 10.94 42.52
N VAL A 157 23.13 11.38 42.40
CA VAL A 157 23.57 12.32 41.37
C VAL A 157 23.65 11.63 40.01
N THR A 158 24.26 10.44 39.95
CA THR A 158 24.32 9.66 38.72
C THR A 158 22.93 9.28 38.22
N LEU A 159 22.02 8.85 39.09
CA LEU A 159 20.63 8.56 38.71
C LEU A 159 19.90 9.84 38.24
N GLY A 160 20.06 10.96 38.93
CA GLY A 160 19.44 12.24 38.53
C GLY A 160 19.90 12.71 37.15
N CYS A 161 21.21 12.65 36.88
CA CYS A 161 21.76 12.99 35.57
C CYS A 161 21.44 11.95 34.48
N ALA A 162 21.31 10.67 34.83
CA ALA A 162 20.88 9.64 33.87
C ALA A 162 19.42 9.88 33.44
N VAL A 163 18.54 10.23 34.39
CA VAL A 163 17.14 10.58 34.12
C VAL A 163 17.03 11.75 33.14
N THR A 164 17.74 12.86 33.38
CA THR A 164 17.67 14.03 32.50
C THR A 164 18.12 13.73 31.07
N VAL A 165 19.06 12.79 30.89
CA VAL A 165 19.48 12.30 29.57
C VAL A 165 18.43 11.36 28.95
N LEU A 166 17.91 10.39 29.71
CA LEU A 166 16.89 9.43 29.23
C LEU A 166 15.61 10.12 28.75
N VAL A 167 15.24 11.22 29.38
CA VAL A 167 14.04 12.00 29.05
C VAL A 167 14.10 12.61 27.64
N LEU A 168 15.28 12.73 27.02
CA LEU A 168 15.40 13.15 25.62
C LEU A 168 14.73 12.15 24.67
N ALA A 169 14.86 10.86 24.94
CA ALA A 169 14.29 9.79 24.11
C ALA A 169 12.81 9.50 24.43
N MET A 170 12.26 10.08 25.49
CA MET A 170 10.89 9.77 25.92
C MET A 170 9.85 10.13 24.85
N GLU A 171 10.08 11.20 24.09
CA GLU A 171 9.17 11.66 23.04
C GLU A 171 9.20 10.77 21.80
N THR A 172 10.39 10.38 21.34
CA THR A 172 10.55 9.48 20.19
C THR A 172 9.95 8.11 20.48
N PHE A 173 10.12 7.60 21.70
CA PHE A 173 9.49 6.35 22.15
C PHE A 173 7.97 6.51 22.26
N GLY A 174 7.49 7.67 22.73
CA GLY A 174 6.06 7.99 22.79
C GLY A 174 5.36 7.92 21.43
N GLN A 175 6.06 8.30 20.35
CA GLN A 175 5.53 8.22 18.98
C GLN A 175 5.47 6.80 18.43
N GLN A 176 6.33 5.89 18.91
CA GLN A 176 6.40 4.49 18.46
C GLN A 176 5.46 3.54 19.22
N LEU A 177 4.67 4.06 20.19
CA LEU A 177 3.75 3.24 20.99
C LEU A 177 2.60 2.63 20.16
N LEU A 178 2.25 3.23 19.02
CA LEU A 178 1.13 2.80 18.18
C LEU A 178 1.58 2.57 16.74
N SER A 179 1.24 1.40 16.22
CA SER A 179 1.32 1.08 14.80
C SER A 179 -0.08 0.84 14.22
N PHE A 180 -0.25 1.13 12.94
CA PHE A 180 -1.53 1.03 12.24
C PHE A 180 -1.46 0.01 11.10
N PRO A 181 -1.36 -1.30 11.40
CA PRO A 181 -1.35 -2.31 10.35
C PRO A 181 -2.70 -2.33 9.60
N GLU A 182 -2.62 -2.32 8.27
CA GLU A 182 -3.76 -2.54 7.39
C GLU A 182 -4.12 -4.02 7.36
N LYS A 183 -5.39 -4.34 7.58
CA LYS A 183 -5.93 -5.70 7.45
C LYS A 183 -7.12 -5.69 6.51
N ARG A 184 -7.15 -6.66 5.59
CA ARG A 184 -8.30 -6.89 4.72
C ARG A 184 -9.39 -7.60 5.50
N ILE A 185 -10.59 -7.04 5.48
CA ILE A 185 -11.77 -7.64 6.11
C ILE A 185 -12.89 -7.77 5.08
N ALA A 186 -13.68 -8.84 5.18
CA ALA A 186 -14.81 -9.06 4.29
C ALA A 186 -15.95 -8.08 4.64
N VAL A 187 -16.49 -7.42 3.62
CA VAL A 187 -17.64 -6.52 3.74
C VAL A 187 -18.91 -7.36 3.88
N SER A 188 -19.73 -7.06 4.89
CA SER A 188 -20.89 -7.91 5.26
C SER A 188 -22.16 -7.64 4.43
N ASN A 189 -22.30 -6.42 3.91
CA ASN A 189 -23.53 -5.95 3.26
C ASN A 189 -23.45 -5.95 1.74
N GLU A 190 -22.27 -6.19 1.17
CA GLU A 190 -22.01 -6.11 -0.26
C GLU A 190 -21.26 -7.37 -0.69
N THR A 191 -21.70 -7.95 -1.80
CA THR A 191 -21.09 -9.13 -2.39
C THR A 191 -20.61 -8.78 -3.79
N ALA A 192 -19.43 -9.28 -4.14
CA ALA A 192 -18.93 -9.14 -5.50
C ALA A 192 -19.72 -10.07 -6.43
N SER A 193 -19.95 -9.66 -7.67
CA SER A 193 -20.65 -10.50 -8.65
C SER A 193 -19.81 -10.69 -9.91
N PHE A 194 -19.77 -11.93 -10.40
CA PHE A 194 -19.05 -12.28 -11.62
C PHE A 194 -20.02 -13.03 -12.54
N PRO A 195 -20.49 -12.43 -13.65
CA PRO A 195 -21.45 -13.07 -14.53
C PRO A 195 -20.91 -14.38 -15.10
N VAL A 196 -21.68 -15.47 -14.96
CA VAL A 196 -21.34 -16.80 -15.50
C VAL A 196 -22.47 -17.34 -16.36
N ILE A 197 -22.13 -18.27 -17.25
CA ILE A 197 -23.07 -18.94 -18.14
C ILE A 197 -23.04 -20.44 -17.84
N GLN A 198 -24.14 -21.01 -17.37
CA GLN A 198 -24.35 -22.46 -17.36
C GLN A 198 -25.30 -22.88 -18.48
N ASP A 199 -26.35 -22.09 -18.64
CA ASP A 199 -27.41 -22.27 -19.63
C ASP A 199 -27.44 -21.02 -20.53
N MET A 200 -27.05 -21.17 -21.80
CA MET A 200 -27.04 -20.07 -22.77
C MET A 200 -28.44 -19.88 -23.35
N LEU A 201 -29.16 -18.90 -22.81
CA LEU A 201 -30.50 -18.54 -23.26
C LEU A 201 -30.48 -17.65 -24.52
N GLN A 202 -31.59 -17.69 -25.26
CA GLN A 202 -31.87 -16.74 -26.33
C GLN A 202 -32.10 -15.34 -25.74
N MET A 203 -31.77 -14.29 -26.49
CA MET A 203 -32.20 -12.94 -26.14
C MET A 203 -33.73 -12.81 -26.21
N PRO A 204 -34.37 -12.04 -25.31
CA PRO A 204 -35.79 -11.74 -25.46
C PRO A 204 -36.03 -11.00 -26.78
N TYR A 205 -36.81 -11.60 -27.67
CA TYR A 205 -37.19 -11.02 -28.96
C TYR A 205 -38.28 -9.95 -28.75
N TRP A 206 -37.96 -8.67 -29.00
CA TRP A 206 -38.91 -7.55 -28.89
C TRP A 206 -39.49 -7.17 -30.28
N GLY A 207 -40.34 -8.03 -30.84
CA GLY A 207 -41.26 -7.69 -31.95
C GLY A 207 -40.68 -7.67 -33.39
N ASP A 208 -41.61 -7.62 -34.36
CA ASP A 208 -41.48 -7.92 -35.80
C ASP A 208 -40.50 -7.08 -36.65
N ASN A 209 -39.65 -6.25 -36.05
CA ASN A 209 -38.62 -5.51 -36.77
C ASN A 209 -37.25 -5.96 -36.24
N ALA A 210 -36.47 -6.63 -37.08
CA ALA A 210 -35.12 -7.12 -36.78
C ALA A 210 -34.19 -5.97 -36.35
N ARG A 211 -34.23 -5.61 -35.07
CA ARG A 211 -33.23 -4.77 -34.41
C ARG A 211 -32.09 -5.68 -33.97
N LEU A 212 -30.86 -5.29 -34.31
CA LEU A 212 -29.66 -5.94 -33.81
C LEU A 212 -29.71 -5.94 -32.28
N SER A 213 -29.62 -7.12 -31.63
CA SER A 213 -29.65 -7.19 -30.18
C SER A 213 -28.42 -6.50 -29.56
N ASP A 214 -28.54 -5.98 -28.34
CA ASP A 214 -27.41 -5.31 -27.67
C ASP A 214 -26.21 -6.25 -27.52
N ARG A 215 -26.45 -7.55 -27.26
CA ARG A 215 -25.39 -8.58 -27.25
C ARG A 215 -24.72 -8.74 -28.61
N MET A 216 -25.50 -8.77 -29.70
CA MET A 216 -24.96 -8.85 -31.07
C MET A 216 -24.16 -7.59 -31.44
N LEU A 217 -24.56 -6.42 -30.94
CA LEU A 217 -23.81 -5.19 -31.14
C LEU A 217 -22.49 -5.21 -30.36
N GLN A 218 -22.52 -5.62 -29.10
CA GLN A 218 -21.32 -5.74 -28.27
C GLN A 218 -20.37 -6.84 -28.77
N SER A 219 -20.89 -7.95 -29.31
CA SER A 219 -20.02 -8.98 -29.90
C SER A 219 -19.31 -8.46 -31.14
N ARG A 220 -19.96 -7.62 -31.97
CA ARG A 220 -19.28 -6.92 -33.08
C ARG A 220 -18.16 -6.01 -32.59
N LEU A 221 -18.38 -5.25 -31.52
CA LEU A 221 -17.36 -4.38 -30.94
C LEU A 221 -16.20 -5.18 -30.35
N GLY A 222 -16.47 -6.25 -29.60
CA GLY A 222 -15.42 -7.12 -29.06
C GLY A 222 -14.63 -7.86 -30.14
N LEU A 223 -15.28 -8.24 -31.23
CA LEU A 223 -14.58 -8.76 -32.41
C LEU A 223 -13.70 -7.68 -33.05
N MET A 224 -14.17 -6.44 -33.21
CA MET A 224 -13.32 -5.32 -33.69
C MET A 224 -12.09 -5.11 -32.80
N GLU A 225 -12.26 -5.09 -31.48
CA GLU A 225 -11.16 -4.99 -30.52
C GLU A 225 -10.13 -6.12 -30.70
N SER A 226 -10.62 -7.34 -30.94
CA SER A 226 -9.80 -8.53 -31.22
C SER A 226 -8.95 -8.36 -32.47
N ILE A 227 -9.50 -7.72 -33.52
CA ILE A 227 -8.76 -7.37 -34.74
C ILE A 227 -7.69 -6.31 -34.47
N TYR A 228 -7.93 -5.35 -33.59
CA TYR A 228 -6.90 -4.37 -33.20
C TYR A 228 -5.94 -4.91 -32.12
N GLY A 229 -6.03 -6.20 -31.81
CA GLY A 229 -5.16 -6.90 -30.88
C GLY A 229 -5.42 -6.64 -29.40
N LYS A 230 -6.64 -6.23 -29.07
CA LYS A 230 -7.16 -6.14 -27.70
C LYS A 230 -8.17 -7.26 -27.46
N THR A 231 -8.54 -7.47 -26.20
CA THR A 231 -9.68 -8.34 -25.86
C THR A 231 -10.67 -7.54 -25.04
N THR A 232 -11.95 -7.91 -25.13
CA THR A 232 -12.97 -7.30 -24.29
C THR A 232 -12.73 -7.70 -22.84
N ALA A 233 -12.71 -6.71 -21.94
CA ALA A 233 -12.44 -6.92 -20.52
C ALA A 233 -13.45 -7.90 -19.89
N SER A 234 -12.99 -8.67 -18.90
CA SER A 234 -13.84 -9.58 -18.15
C SER A 234 -14.94 -8.78 -17.43
N PRO A 235 -16.22 -9.12 -17.59
CA PRO A 235 -17.27 -8.44 -16.85
C PRO A 235 -17.28 -8.89 -15.39
N PHE A 236 -17.30 -7.93 -14.47
CA PHE A 236 -17.48 -8.18 -13.05
C PHE A 236 -18.06 -6.92 -12.38
N ASP A 237 -18.69 -7.10 -11.23
CA ASP A 237 -19.14 -6.02 -10.36
C ASP A 237 -18.47 -6.17 -8.99
N CYS A 238 -17.61 -5.21 -8.66
CA CYS A 238 -16.87 -5.18 -7.40
C CYS A 238 -17.20 -3.88 -6.66
N PRO A 239 -18.05 -3.93 -5.62
CA PRO A 239 -18.47 -2.73 -4.90
C PRO A 239 -17.39 -2.20 -3.93
N ALA A 240 -16.42 -3.04 -3.54
CA ALA A 240 -15.32 -2.67 -2.64
C ALA A 240 -14.00 -2.39 -3.38
N SER A 241 -12.95 -2.01 -2.64
CA SER A 241 -11.63 -1.73 -3.21
C SER A 241 -10.91 -2.96 -3.77
N SER A 242 -11.26 -4.14 -3.27
CA SER A 242 -10.78 -5.41 -3.80
C SER A 242 -11.85 -6.49 -3.64
N CYS A 243 -11.95 -7.40 -4.60
CA CYS A 243 -12.88 -8.53 -4.55
C CYS A 243 -12.15 -9.83 -4.87
N SER A 244 -12.65 -10.94 -4.35
CA SER A 244 -12.19 -12.26 -4.73
C SER A 244 -13.36 -13.19 -4.96
N TRP A 245 -13.21 -14.08 -5.92
CA TRP A 245 -14.13 -15.17 -6.16
C TRP A 245 -13.40 -16.48 -5.91
N ASP A 246 -14.10 -17.37 -5.21
CA ASP A 246 -13.66 -18.75 -5.08
C ASP A 246 -13.74 -19.45 -6.46
N SER A 247 -13.54 -20.75 -6.49
CA SER A 247 -13.63 -21.47 -7.76
C SER A 247 -15.03 -21.37 -8.36
N HIS A 248 -15.11 -21.03 -9.65
CA HIS A 248 -16.35 -20.96 -10.40
C HIS A 248 -16.10 -21.28 -11.87
N VAL A 249 -17.18 -21.66 -12.57
CA VAL A 249 -17.13 -22.10 -13.95
C VAL A 249 -18.10 -21.29 -14.81
N THR A 250 -17.71 -21.05 -16.06
CA THR A 250 -18.59 -20.46 -17.08
C THR A 250 -18.41 -21.18 -18.41
N LEU A 251 -19.51 -21.31 -19.15
CA LEU A 251 -19.48 -21.66 -20.56
C LEU A 251 -18.81 -20.52 -21.34
N GLY A 252 -17.90 -20.89 -22.22
CA GLY A 252 -17.22 -19.98 -23.13
C GLY A 252 -16.84 -20.66 -24.43
N LEU A 253 -16.04 -19.97 -25.23
CA LEU A 253 -15.46 -20.47 -26.46
C LEU A 253 -13.96 -20.74 -26.29
N CYS A 254 -13.50 -21.72 -27.07
CA CYS A 254 -12.10 -22.03 -27.26
C CYS A 254 -11.83 -22.15 -28.75
N SER A 255 -10.74 -21.56 -29.19
CA SER A 255 -10.20 -21.70 -30.54
C SER A 255 -9.23 -22.86 -30.61
N SER A 256 -9.27 -23.57 -31.72
CA SER A 256 -8.21 -24.47 -32.15
C SER A 256 -7.95 -24.21 -33.62
N CYS A 257 -6.77 -23.72 -33.94
CA CYS A 257 -6.37 -23.42 -35.30
C CYS A 257 -5.25 -24.36 -35.76
N ARG A 258 -5.29 -24.77 -37.02
CA ARG A 258 -4.27 -25.59 -37.66
C ARG A 258 -3.97 -25.04 -39.05
N ASP A 259 -2.68 -25.00 -39.38
CA ASP A 259 -2.21 -24.69 -40.74
C ASP A 259 -2.29 -25.95 -41.61
N ILE A 260 -3.00 -25.85 -42.74
CA ILE A 260 -3.27 -26.93 -43.69
C ILE A 260 -2.48 -26.74 -45.00
N ALA A 261 -1.69 -25.66 -45.13
CA ALA A 261 -0.94 -25.31 -46.34
C ALA A 261 0.06 -26.38 -46.83
N THR A 262 0.37 -27.39 -46.00
CA THR A 262 1.33 -28.47 -46.29
C THR A 262 0.70 -29.72 -46.91
N THR A 263 -0.62 -29.81 -46.95
CA THR A 263 -1.34 -30.94 -47.54
C THR A 263 -1.39 -30.71 -49.05
N GLU A 264 -0.85 -31.63 -49.86
CA GLU A 264 -0.89 -31.55 -51.33
C GLU A 264 -2.34 -31.49 -51.84
N SER A 265 -2.92 -30.29 -51.91
CA SER A 265 -4.21 -30.04 -52.54
C SER A 265 -4.10 -28.88 -53.51
N ALA A 266 -4.69 -29.09 -54.69
CA ALA A 266 -4.38 -28.38 -55.91
C ALA A 266 -4.97 -26.97 -55.95
N CYS A 267 -4.26 -25.99 -55.40
CA CYS A 267 -4.46 -24.59 -55.76
C CYS A 267 -4.33 -24.43 -57.28
N ARG A 268 -5.36 -23.88 -57.92
CA ARG A 268 -5.43 -23.63 -59.36
C ARG A 268 -5.74 -22.17 -59.62
N TYR A 269 -5.06 -21.60 -60.62
CA TYR A 269 -5.44 -20.30 -61.12
C TYR A 269 -6.65 -20.45 -62.05
N LYS A 270 -7.68 -19.63 -61.84
CA LYS A 270 -8.84 -19.51 -62.71
C LYS A 270 -8.91 -18.09 -63.22
N ILE A 271 -9.15 -17.92 -64.51
CA ILE A 271 -9.28 -16.59 -65.11
C ILE A 271 -10.74 -16.45 -65.53
N SER A 272 -11.41 -15.38 -65.07
CA SER A 272 -12.76 -15.06 -65.53
C SER A 272 -12.77 -13.69 -66.20
N SER A 273 -13.39 -13.63 -67.36
CA SER A 273 -13.65 -12.38 -68.08
C SER A 273 -14.98 -11.80 -67.62
N HIS A 274 -14.99 -10.50 -67.36
CA HIS A 274 -16.07 -9.76 -66.74
C HIS A 274 -16.43 -8.53 -67.55
N PHE A 275 -17.72 -8.18 -67.59
CA PHE A 275 -18.24 -7.03 -68.31
C PHE A 275 -19.07 -6.17 -67.36
N ASP A 276 -18.64 -4.94 -67.10
CA ASP A 276 -19.29 -4.02 -66.16
C ASP A 276 -20.25 -3.01 -66.82
N GLY A 277 -20.53 -3.17 -68.11
CA GLY A 277 -21.35 -2.25 -68.90
C GLY A 277 -20.54 -1.26 -69.76
N TRP A 278 -19.26 -1.01 -69.45
CA TRP A 278 -18.41 -0.08 -70.20
C TRP A 278 -17.09 -0.70 -70.69
N ALA A 279 -16.55 -1.69 -69.98
CA ALA A 279 -15.33 -2.37 -70.37
C ALA A 279 -15.39 -3.88 -70.09
N THR A 280 -14.65 -4.65 -70.88
CA THR A 280 -14.33 -6.05 -70.55
C THR A 280 -12.99 -6.08 -69.82
N TYR A 281 -12.93 -6.70 -68.65
CA TYR A 281 -11.69 -6.92 -67.92
C TYR A 281 -11.56 -8.38 -67.48
N ASN A 282 -10.33 -8.84 -67.31
CA ASN A 282 -10.03 -10.18 -66.81
C ASN A 282 -9.60 -10.09 -65.35
N SER A 283 -10.19 -10.94 -64.51
CA SER A 283 -9.76 -11.19 -63.13
C SER A 283 -9.09 -12.56 -63.05
N THR A 284 -8.05 -12.66 -62.23
CA THR A 284 -7.40 -13.94 -61.92
C THR A 284 -7.73 -14.30 -60.49
N PHE A 285 -8.21 -15.52 -60.30
CA PHE A 285 -8.55 -16.13 -59.02
C PHE A 285 -7.52 -17.20 -58.73
N LEU A 286 -7.01 -17.25 -57.50
CA LEU A 286 -6.39 -18.47 -56.99
C LEU A 286 -7.48 -19.21 -56.23
N GLU A 287 -7.92 -20.32 -56.80
CA GLU A 287 -8.93 -21.21 -56.24
C GLU A 287 -8.21 -22.41 -55.65
N CYS A 288 -8.32 -22.57 -54.34
CA CYS A 288 -7.70 -23.69 -53.68
C CYS A 288 -8.77 -24.59 -53.06
N ASP A 289 -8.81 -25.81 -53.56
CA ASP A 289 -9.69 -26.88 -53.11
C ASP A 289 -9.02 -27.57 -51.91
N TYR A 290 -9.67 -27.52 -50.75
CA TYR A 290 -9.18 -28.19 -49.54
C TYR A 290 -10.28 -29.07 -48.99
N ALA A 291 -9.89 -30.28 -48.60
CA ALA A 291 -10.70 -31.08 -47.70
C ALA A 291 -10.72 -30.38 -46.33
N ALA A 292 -11.76 -29.59 -46.07
CA ALA A 292 -12.02 -29.11 -44.72
C ALA A 292 -12.02 -30.33 -43.78
N SER A 293 -11.18 -30.32 -42.75
CA SER A 293 -11.00 -31.47 -41.86
C SER A 293 -12.31 -31.81 -41.13
N GLY A 294 -13.02 -32.80 -41.67
CA GLY A 294 -14.28 -33.34 -41.18
C GLY A 294 -14.76 -34.36 -42.21
N GLU A 295 -14.48 -35.64 -41.97
CA GLU A 295 -14.96 -36.75 -42.79
C GLU A 295 -16.50 -36.75 -42.85
N PHE A 296 -17.10 -36.09 -43.84
CA PHE A 296 -18.35 -36.57 -44.41
C PHE A 296 -18.56 -36.05 -45.84
N HIS A 297 -18.68 -37.02 -46.75
CA HIS A 297 -19.13 -36.82 -48.11
C HIS A 297 -20.60 -36.39 -48.11
N SER A 298 -20.86 -35.12 -48.39
CA SER A 298 -21.99 -34.74 -49.24
C SER A 298 -21.43 -33.97 -50.41
N GLU A 299 -21.73 -34.43 -51.63
CA GLU A 299 -21.45 -33.74 -52.87
C GLU A 299 -21.75 -32.23 -52.71
N GLY A 300 -20.70 -31.40 -52.63
CA GLY A 300 -20.80 -29.94 -52.61
C GLY A 300 -20.46 -29.19 -51.31
N GLY A 301 -19.95 -29.83 -50.25
CA GLY A 301 -19.73 -29.16 -48.94
C GLY A 301 -18.36 -28.50 -48.69
N GLY A 302 -17.37 -28.68 -49.56
CA GLY A 302 -16.10 -27.95 -49.48
C GLY A 302 -16.26 -26.62 -50.21
N GLY A 303 -16.41 -25.51 -49.48
CA GLY A 303 -16.32 -24.20 -50.11
C GLY A 303 -14.91 -23.99 -50.65
N ASN A 304 -14.77 -23.74 -51.96
CA ASN A 304 -13.47 -23.43 -52.55
C ASN A 304 -12.98 -22.07 -52.04
N LEU A 305 -11.86 -22.05 -51.31
CA LEU A 305 -11.25 -20.79 -50.89
C LEU A 305 -10.68 -20.08 -52.12
N THR A 306 -11.19 -18.89 -52.38
CA THR A 306 -10.82 -18.10 -53.57
C THR A 306 -10.24 -16.75 -53.18
N THR A 307 -9.10 -16.37 -53.75
CA THR A 307 -8.53 -15.02 -53.61
C THR A 307 -8.48 -14.35 -54.98
N ILE A 308 -8.73 -13.03 -55.05
CA ILE A 308 -8.91 -12.28 -56.29
C ILE A 308 -7.78 -11.26 -56.47
N ARG A 309 -7.14 -11.24 -57.66
CA ARG A 309 -6.25 -10.16 -58.09
C ARG A 309 -6.80 -9.41 -59.29
N ARG A 310 -6.64 -8.08 -59.30
CA ARG A 310 -6.95 -7.21 -60.44
C ARG A 310 -5.68 -6.58 -60.97
N LYS A 311 -5.60 -6.44 -62.30
CA LYS A 311 -4.56 -5.67 -62.96
C LYS A 311 -4.81 -4.18 -62.70
N LYS A 312 -3.74 -3.42 -62.46
CA LYS A 312 -3.82 -1.95 -62.41
C LYS A 312 -4.40 -1.43 -63.73
N ALA A 313 -5.43 -0.60 -63.66
CA ALA A 313 -6.05 -0.03 -64.86
C ALA A 313 -5.11 0.99 -65.50
N ASP A 314 -4.25 0.53 -66.41
CA ASP A 314 -3.57 1.43 -67.33
C ASP A 314 -4.56 1.88 -68.42
N GLU A 315 -4.52 3.17 -68.73
CA GLU A 315 -5.51 3.96 -69.48
C GLU A 315 -5.76 3.57 -70.96
N VAL A 316 -5.40 2.37 -71.41
CA VAL A 316 -5.52 2.00 -72.83
C VAL A 316 -6.17 0.63 -73.04
N LEU A 317 -7.31 0.70 -73.74
CA LEU A 317 -8.10 -0.33 -74.42
C LEU A 317 -7.40 -1.70 -74.60
N TYR A 318 -8.00 -2.73 -74.00
CA TYR A 318 -7.66 -4.17 -74.03
C TYR A 318 -6.31 -4.56 -73.39
N PRO A 319 -6.25 -4.72 -72.06
CA PRO A 319 -5.05 -5.25 -71.43
C PRO A 319 -4.92 -6.75 -71.76
N GLY A 320 -3.84 -7.12 -72.44
CA GLY A 320 -3.33 -8.49 -72.40
C GLY A 320 -3.04 -8.93 -70.95
N LEU A 321 -3.13 -10.24 -70.71
CA LEU A 321 -2.86 -10.90 -69.43
C LEU A 321 -1.51 -10.45 -68.86
N PRO A 322 -1.47 -9.84 -67.66
CA PRO A 322 -0.22 -9.64 -66.95
C PRO A 322 0.36 -11.00 -66.53
N ASP A 323 1.68 -11.13 -66.59
CA ASP A 323 2.39 -12.34 -66.15
C ASP A 323 2.11 -12.59 -64.66
N VAL A 324 1.63 -13.80 -64.32
CA VAL A 324 1.29 -14.23 -62.96
C VAL A 324 2.52 -14.12 -62.03
N ASN A 325 3.72 -14.23 -62.59
CA ASN A 325 4.98 -14.14 -61.84
C ASN A 325 5.50 -12.69 -61.70
N ASN A 326 4.90 -11.71 -62.38
CA ASN A 326 5.33 -10.31 -62.31
C ASN A 326 4.47 -9.51 -61.32
N ALA A 327 4.85 -9.54 -60.05
CA ALA A 327 4.13 -8.91 -58.94
C ALA A 327 3.80 -7.41 -59.20
N SER A 328 4.72 -6.66 -59.82
CA SER A 328 4.58 -5.21 -60.05
C SER A 328 3.42 -4.75 -60.95
N ALA A 329 2.79 -5.67 -61.70
CA ALA A 329 1.69 -5.39 -62.62
C ALA A 329 0.28 -5.43 -61.97
N TRP A 330 0.21 -5.75 -60.68
CA TRP A 330 -1.04 -6.00 -59.97
C TRP A 330 -1.36 -4.87 -58.98
N GLU A 331 -2.64 -4.53 -58.81
CA GLU A 331 -3.09 -3.78 -57.63
C GLU A 331 -3.22 -4.76 -56.47
N TYR A 332 -2.36 -4.61 -55.48
CA TYR A 332 -2.31 -5.49 -54.32
C TYR A 332 -3.42 -5.13 -53.34
N ASN A 333 -4.31 -6.08 -53.10
CA ASN A 333 -4.94 -6.24 -51.80
C ASN A 333 -4.50 -7.62 -51.30
N THR A 334 -3.90 -7.68 -50.12
CA THR A 334 -3.78 -8.94 -49.36
C THR A 334 -5.18 -9.51 -49.25
N ALA A 335 -5.44 -10.57 -50.00
CA ALA A 335 -6.80 -11.07 -50.16
C ALA A 335 -6.99 -12.23 -49.20
N ILE A 336 -7.51 -11.86 -48.03
CA ILE A 336 -8.05 -12.80 -47.06
C ILE A 336 -9.44 -13.19 -47.51
N ASN A 337 -9.64 -14.48 -47.77
CA ASN A 337 -10.97 -15.07 -47.93
C ASN A 337 -11.25 -15.98 -46.74
N ILE A 338 -12.40 -15.76 -46.11
CA ILE A 338 -12.91 -16.48 -44.96
C ILE A 338 -14.18 -17.17 -45.38
N ILE A 339 -14.10 -18.49 -45.45
CA ILE A 339 -15.27 -19.32 -45.65
C ILE A 339 -15.69 -19.83 -44.28
N THR A 340 -16.93 -19.55 -43.91
CA THR A 340 -17.56 -20.11 -42.72
C THR A 340 -18.49 -21.24 -43.13
N TRP A 341 -18.52 -22.30 -42.35
CA TRP A 341 -19.50 -23.38 -42.55
C TRP A 341 -19.95 -23.94 -41.22
N PHE A 342 -21.19 -24.41 -41.21
CA PHE A 342 -21.74 -25.14 -40.10
C PHE A 342 -21.39 -26.61 -40.29
N ASN A 343 -21.04 -27.29 -39.20
CA ASN A 343 -20.97 -28.73 -39.23
C ASN A 343 -22.40 -29.27 -39.05
N GLU A 344 -23.06 -29.66 -40.14
CA GLU A 344 -24.35 -30.38 -40.07
C GLU A 344 -24.17 -31.88 -39.78
N GLY A 345 -22.97 -32.30 -39.36
CA GLY A 345 -22.66 -33.68 -39.02
C GLY A 345 -23.50 -34.22 -37.86
N PHE A 346 -23.83 -35.52 -37.94
CA PHE A 346 -24.54 -36.25 -36.89
C PHE A 346 -23.93 -36.04 -35.50
N TRP A 347 -24.70 -35.45 -34.58
CA TRP A 347 -24.29 -35.16 -33.21
C TRP A 347 -24.22 -36.43 -32.35
N TYR A 348 -23.07 -37.11 -32.34
CA TYR A 348 -22.86 -38.26 -31.46
C TYR A 348 -22.34 -37.84 -30.09
N LYS A 349 -22.74 -38.59 -29.07
CA LYS A 349 -22.27 -38.41 -27.70
C LYS A 349 -20.74 -38.48 -27.64
N GLY A 350 -20.09 -37.44 -27.09
CA GLY A 350 -18.65 -37.33 -26.92
C GLY A 350 -17.89 -36.58 -28.03
N GLN A 351 -18.52 -36.23 -29.15
CA GLN A 351 -17.90 -35.38 -30.17
C GLN A 351 -17.76 -33.92 -29.69
N PRO A 352 -16.74 -33.17 -30.16
CA PRO A 352 -16.52 -31.78 -29.73
C PRO A 352 -17.71 -30.89 -30.10
N ALA A 353 -18.11 -30.03 -29.16
CA ALA A 353 -19.19 -29.08 -29.29
C ALA A 353 -18.78 -27.88 -30.15
N ILE A 354 -18.90 -27.98 -31.47
CA ILE A 354 -18.46 -26.93 -32.40
C ILE A 354 -19.50 -25.81 -32.51
N ALA A 355 -19.06 -24.57 -32.25
CA ALA A 355 -19.87 -23.37 -32.45
C ALA A 355 -19.74 -22.83 -33.88
N LEU A 356 -18.51 -22.77 -34.42
CA LEU A 356 -18.23 -22.29 -35.77
C LEU A 356 -16.91 -22.85 -36.30
N ASN A 357 -16.89 -23.20 -37.58
CA ASN A 357 -15.65 -23.42 -38.31
C ASN A 357 -15.43 -22.31 -39.32
N PHE A 358 -14.18 -21.88 -39.47
CA PHE A 358 -13.79 -20.98 -40.52
C PHE A 358 -12.39 -21.31 -41.04
N SER A 359 -12.19 -21.14 -42.34
CA SER A 359 -10.87 -21.23 -42.98
C SER A 359 -10.47 -19.89 -43.50
N VAL A 360 -9.21 -19.52 -43.26
CA VAL A 360 -8.62 -18.27 -43.72
C VAL A 360 -7.48 -18.61 -44.68
N ILE A 361 -7.53 -18.09 -45.89
CA ILE A 361 -6.40 -18.10 -46.82
C ILE A 361 -5.68 -16.76 -46.76
N VAL A 362 -4.39 -16.79 -46.45
CA VAL A 362 -3.50 -15.63 -46.46
C VAL A 362 -2.47 -15.86 -47.55
N THR A 363 -2.49 -15.02 -48.58
CA THR A 363 -1.55 -15.15 -49.70
C THR A 363 -0.56 -14.00 -49.75
N ASN A 364 0.72 -14.31 -49.93
CA ASN A 364 1.76 -13.32 -50.19
C ASN A 364 1.77 -12.88 -51.68
N ASP A 365 2.54 -11.85 -52.01
CA ASP A 365 2.63 -11.22 -53.32
C ASP A 365 2.95 -12.18 -54.48
N THR A 366 3.60 -13.32 -54.23
CA THR A 366 3.98 -14.29 -55.29
C THR A 366 3.01 -15.47 -55.46
N TRP A 367 2.02 -15.67 -54.57
CA TRP A 367 1.12 -16.86 -54.57
C TRP A 367 1.83 -18.23 -54.52
N GLU A 368 3.15 -18.28 -54.37
CA GLU A 368 3.95 -19.52 -54.39
C GLU A 368 3.70 -20.41 -53.16
N GLN A 369 3.22 -19.82 -52.05
CA GLN A 369 2.85 -20.52 -50.81
C GLN A 369 1.67 -19.80 -50.11
N PRO A 370 0.41 -20.11 -50.47
CA PRO A 370 -0.73 -19.63 -49.70
C PRO A 370 -0.74 -20.30 -48.33
N GLN A 371 -0.73 -19.50 -47.25
CA GLN A 371 -0.91 -20.01 -45.89
C GLN A 371 -2.40 -20.17 -45.62
N ILE A 372 -2.81 -21.34 -45.15
CA ILE A 372 -4.22 -21.66 -44.98
C ILE A 372 -4.44 -22.19 -43.60
N THR A 373 -5.09 -21.35 -42.81
CA THR A 373 -5.36 -21.66 -41.41
C THR A 373 -6.84 -21.98 -41.28
N THR A 374 -7.14 -23.19 -40.86
CA THR A 374 -8.49 -23.56 -40.44
C THR A 374 -8.58 -23.45 -38.94
N CYS A 375 -9.59 -22.72 -38.47
CA CYS A 375 -9.89 -22.49 -37.08
C CYS A 375 -11.27 -23.03 -36.73
N THR A 376 -11.34 -23.72 -35.61
CA THR A 376 -12.57 -24.20 -35.00
C THR A 376 -12.80 -23.46 -33.69
N LEU A 377 -13.92 -22.75 -33.60
CA LEU A 377 -14.45 -22.25 -32.33
C LEU A 377 -15.38 -23.31 -31.77
N GLN A 378 -14.99 -23.89 -30.64
CA GLN A 378 -15.77 -24.89 -29.91
C GLN A 378 -16.15 -24.39 -28.52
N PHE A 379 -17.30 -24.85 -28.03
CA PHE A 379 -17.71 -24.59 -26.66
C PHE A 379 -16.75 -25.28 -25.68
N CYS A 380 -16.37 -24.56 -24.64
CA CYS A 380 -15.51 -25.05 -23.57
C CYS A 380 -15.95 -24.48 -22.23
N ALA A 381 -15.68 -25.22 -21.15
CA ALA A 381 -15.86 -24.75 -19.79
C ALA A 381 -14.59 -24.02 -19.33
N TRP A 382 -14.75 -22.77 -18.93
CA TRP A 382 -13.69 -21.96 -18.34
C TRP A 382 -13.80 -22.06 -16.83
N VAL A 383 -12.78 -22.64 -16.21
CA VAL A 383 -12.69 -22.81 -14.76
C VAL A 383 -11.71 -21.78 -14.22
N TYR A 384 -12.23 -20.90 -13.37
CA TYR A 384 -11.44 -19.93 -12.62
C TYR A 384 -11.17 -20.49 -11.22
N GLU A 385 -9.94 -20.37 -10.75
CA GLU A 385 -9.55 -20.66 -9.37
C GLU A 385 -8.83 -19.44 -8.77
N ASN A 386 -9.35 -18.95 -7.64
CA ASN A 386 -8.81 -17.81 -6.89
C ASN A 386 -8.66 -16.54 -7.73
N SER A 387 -9.69 -16.16 -8.49
CA SER A 387 -9.65 -14.91 -9.24
C SER A 387 -9.88 -13.70 -8.32
N THR A 388 -9.25 -12.58 -8.65
CA THR A 388 -9.34 -11.36 -7.85
C THR A 388 -9.55 -10.15 -8.72
N ALA A 389 -10.17 -9.11 -8.17
CA ALA A 389 -10.30 -7.82 -8.81
C ALA A 389 -9.81 -6.73 -7.88
N GLN A 390 -9.11 -5.75 -8.44
CA GLN A 390 -8.71 -4.53 -7.75
C GLN A 390 -9.10 -3.32 -8.59
N GLY A 391 -10.16 -2.63 -8.17
CA GLY A 391 -10.76 -1.57 -8.99
C GLY A 391 -11.32 -2.11 -10.30
N GLN A 392 -10.80 -1.64 -11.45
CA GLN A 392 -11.22 -2.10 -12.78
C GLN A 392 -10.35 -3.25 -13.34
N ASP A 393 -9.24 -3.55 -12.68
CA ASP A 393 -8.33 -4.60 -13.13
C ASP A 393 -8.78 -5.95 -12.55
N PHE A 394 -9.04 -6.90 -13.44
CA PHE A 394 -9.37 -8.27 -13.11
C PHE A 394 -8.15 -9.17 -13.32
N ASP A 395 -7.80 -9.93 -12.30
CA ASP A 395 -6.82 -11.00 -12.37
C ASP A 395 -7.54 -12.35 -12.43
N ASP A 396 -7.33 -13.06 -13.54
CA ASP A 396 -7.93 -14.37 -13.79
C ASP A 396 -7.46 -15.43 -12.79
N GLY A 397 -6.35 -15.20 -12.07
CA GLY A 397 -5.76 -16.18 -11.16
C GLY A 397 -5.28 -17.40 -11.94
N LYS A 398 -5.90 -18.57 -11.68
CA LYS A 398 -5.68 -19.77 -12.48
C LYS A 398 -6.89 -20.05 -13.36
N LEU A 399 -6.73 -19.84 -14.67
CA LEU A 399 -7.74 -20.10 -15.69
C LEU A 399 -7.40 -21.35 -16.49
N GLU A 400 -8.24 -22.37 -16.40
CA GLU A 400 -8.15 -23.60 -17.20
C GLU A 400 -9.38 -23.74 -18.11
N LYS A 401 -9.15 -24.15 -19.36
CA LYS A 401 -10.21 -24.27 -20.36
C LYS A 401 -10.37 -25.73 -20.78
N TYR A 402 -11.57 -26.26 -20.63
CA TYR A 402 -11.89 -27.65 -20.89
C TYR A 402 -12.86 -27.76 -22.07
N PRO A 403 -12.46 -28.35 -23.22
CA PRO A 403 -13.36 -28.48 -24.36
C PRO A 403 -14.58 -29.33 -23.98
N LEU A 404 -15.76 -28.96 -24.46
CA LEU A 404 -16.99 -29.68 -24.18
C LEU A 404 -17.35 -30.64 -25.30
N GLY A 405 -17.91 -31.78 -24.93
CA GLY A 405 -18.47 -32.76 -25.87
C GLY A 405 -19.99 -32.75 -25.88
N TYR A 406 -20.60 -33.15 -27.00
CA TYR A 406 -22.04 -33.38 -27.10
C TYR A 406 -22.49 -34.49 -26.13
N GLU A 407 -23.60 -34.27 -25.42
CA GLU A 407 -24.18 -35.27 -24.50
C GLU A 407 -25.57 -35.72 -24.99
N SER A 408 -26.48 -34.76 -25.20
CA SER A 408 -27.86 -35.04 -25.62
C SER A 408 -28.53 -33.86 -26.32
N ILE A 409 -29.52 -34.15 -27.15
CA ILE A 409 -30.36 -33.16 -27.83
C ILE A 409 -31.81 -33.37 -27.40
N GLN A 410 -32.48 -32.29 -27.03
CA GLN A 410 -33.91 -32.30 -26.68
C GLN A 410 -34.70 -31.43 -27.65
N LEU A 411 -35.55 -32.07 -28.46
CA LEU A 411 -36.48 -31.41 -29.36
C LEU A 411 -37.74 -31.00 -28.58
N HIS A 412 -38.03 -29.70 -28.54
CA HIS A 412 -39.26 -29.18 -27.97
C HIS A 412 -40.18 -28.71 -29.09
N GLN A 413 -41.35 -29.33 -29.21
CA GLN A 413 -42.40 -28.87 -30.10
C GLN A 413 -43.33 -27.92 -29.34
N SER A 414 -43.48 -26.69 -29.80
CA SER A 414 -44.49 -25.77 -29.28
C SER A 414 -45.75 -25.80 -30.16
N GLY A 415 -46.89 -26.10 -29.54
CA GLY A 415 -48.24 -25.87 -30.10
C GLY A 415 -48.93 -27.08 -30.74
N HIS A 416 -49.91 -27.66 -30.05
CA HIS A 416 -50.98 -28.44 -30.68
C HIS A 416 -52.01 -27.44 -31.26
N GLY A 417 -52.06 -27.27 -32.59
CA GLY A 417 -53.18 -26.57 -33.25
C GLY A 417 -52.94 -25.21 -33.91
N MET A 418 -51.71 -24.80 -34.23
CA MET A 418 -51.43 -23.67 -35.14
C MET A 418 -50.69 -24.14 -36.41
N PRO A 419 -50.83 -23.46 -37.57
CA PRO A 419 -50.32 -23.93 -38.86
C PRO A 419 -48.79 -23.89 -39.00
N LEU A 420 -48.06 -23.37 -38.02
CA LEU A 420 -46.60 -23.37 -37.96
C LEU A 420 -46.16 -23.87 -36.58
N SER A 421 -45.81 -25.15 -36.44
CA SER A 421 -45.15 -25.64 -35.22
C SER A 421 -43.69 -25.20 -35.24
N TYR A 422 -43.30 -24.30 -34.34
CA TYR A 422 -41.88 -24.00 -34.13
C TYR A 422 -41.29 -25.08 -33.22
N SER A 423 -40.32 -25.83 -33.75
CA SER A 423 -39.54 -26.81 -33.01
C SER A 423 -38.18 -26.19 -32.68
N TYR A 424 -37.86 -26.03 -31.40
CA TYR A 424 -36.54 -25.60 -30.96
C TYR A 424 -35.76 -26.78 -30.35
N THR A 425 -34.46 -26.82 -30.60
CA THR A 425 -33.55 -27.91 -30.19
C THR A 425 -32.64 -27.46 -29.07
N ASN A 426 -32.76 -28.04 -27.88
CA ASN A 426 -31.83 -27.75 -26.78
C ASN A 426 -30.64 -28.70 -26.83
N TYR A 427 -29.45 -28.13 -26.90
CA TYR A 427 -28.18 -28.86 -26.88
C TYR A 427 -27.66 -28.94 -25.46
N THR A 428 -27.30 -30.14 -25.01
CA THR A 428 -26.60 -30.33 -23.74
C THR A 428 -25.19 -30.83 -24.02
N PHE A 429 -24.23 -30.17 -23.40
CA PHE A 429 -22.81 -30.45 -23.47
C PHE A 429 -22.27 -30.93 -22.13
N ARG A 430 -21.25 -31.79 -22.17
CA ARG A 430 -20.59 -32.31 -20.98
C ARG A 430 -19.08 -32.28 -21.13
N ALA A 431 -18.36 -31.96 -20.06
CA ALA A 431 -16.89 -31.96 -20.02
C ALA A 431 -16.28 -33.36 -19.77
N ASN A 432 -16.94 -34.43 -20.21
CA ASN A 432 -16.53 -35.80 -19.85
C ASN A 432 -15.20 -36.19 -20.50
N GLY A 433 -14.29 -36.79 -19.73
CA GLY A 433 -13.00 -37.28 -20.23
C GLY A 433 -11.94 -36.20 -20.51
N THR A 434 -12.18 -34.94 -20.15
CA THR A 434 -11.24 -33.83 -20.37
C THR A 434 -10.43 -33.43 -19.13
N GLY A 435 -10.62 -34.13 -18.01
CA GLY A 435 -9.99 -33.79 -16.72
C GLY A 435 -10.73 -32.71 -15.93
N PHE A 436 -11.93 -32.31 -16.36
CA PHE A 436 -12.75 -31.31 -15.69
C PHE A 436 -13.09 -31.70 -14.24
N PRO A 437 -12.94 -30.78 -13.25
CA PRO A 437 -13.22 -31.02 -11.84
C PRO A 437 -14.72 -31.12 -11.55
N SER A 438 -15.31 -32.26 -11.95
CA SER A 438 -16.74 -32.56 -11.82
C SER A 438 -17.18 -32.79 -10.36
N ASP A 439 -16.22 -32.91 -9.44
CA ASP A 439 -16.43 -32.99 -8.00
C ASP A 439 -16.78 -31.63 -7.37
N LYS A 440 -16.30 -30.54 -7.96
CA LYS A 440 -16.51 -29.17 -7.45
C LYS A 440 -17.57 -28.40 -8.24
N HIS A 441 -17.68 -28.67 -9.54
CA HIS A 441 -18.49 -27.89 -10.47
C HIS A 441 -19.46 -28.75 -11.26
N ASN A 442 -20.55 -28.14 -11.71
CA ASN A 442 -21.48 -28.78 -12.63
C ASN A 442 -20.83 -28.96 -14.01
N ASP A 443 -20.67 -30.21 -14.43
CA ASP A 443 -20.04 -30.59 -15.70
C ASP A 443 -20.99 -30.50 -16.91
N THR A 444 -22.27 -30.17 -16.68
CA THR A 444 -23.30 -30.10 -17.73
C THR A 444 -23.67 -28.67 -18.08
N PHE A 445 -23.54 -28.32 -19.36
CA PHE A 445 -23.85 -27.00 -19.90
C PHE A 445 -24.96 -27.11 -20.95
N LYS A 446 -25.88 -26.14 -20.99
CA LYS A 446 -26.97 -26.16 -21.98
C LYS A 446 -26.89 -24.96 -22.89
N VAL A 447 -27.14 -25.20 -24.17
CA VAL A 447 -27.27 -24.15 -25.18
C VAL A 447 -28.61 -24.34 -25.88
N TYR A 448 -29.49 -23.35 -25.76
CA TYR A 448 -30.80 -23.40 -26.40
C TYR A 448 -30.66 -23.20 -27.91
N GLY A 449 -31.48 -23.88 -28.70
CA GLY A 449 -31.34 -23.94 -30.15
C GLY A 449 -31.38 -22.57 -30.80
N ASP A 450 -32.29 -21.72 -30.34
CA ASP A 450 -32.43 -20.35 -30.85
C ASP A 450 -31.21 -19.48 -30.49
N ALA A 451 -30.59 -19.72 -29.34
CA ALA A 451 -29.35 -19.04 -28.96
C ALA A 451 -28.16 -19.52 -29.82
N TYR A 452 -28.12 -20.81 -30.15
CA TYR A 452 -27.13 -21.39 -31.05
C TYR A 452 -27.26 -20.85 -32.48
N THR A 453 -28.47 -20.82 -33.03
CA THR A 453 -28.72 -20.31 -34.39
C THR A 453 -28.48 -18.81 -34.50
N GLU A 454 -28.86 -18.02 -33.49
CA GLU A 454 -28.54 -16.60 -33.41
C GLU A 454 -27.02 -16.39 -33.43
N LEU A 455 -26.31 -17.14 -32.58
CA LEU A 455 -24.86 -17.10 -32.49
C LEU A 455 -24.19 -17.46 -33.83
N SER A 456 -24.54 -18.61 -34.37
CA SER A 456 -23.91 -19.17 -35.56
C SER A 456 -24.18 -18.30 -36.79
N SER A 457 -25.41 -17.80 -36.95
CA SER A 457 -25.78 -16.86 -38.00
C SER A 457 -25.05 -15.52 -37.87
N HIS A 458 -24.94 -15.00 -36.65
CA HIS A 458 -24.25 -13.74 -36.38
C HIS A 458 -22.75 -13.81 -36.68
N LEU A 459 -22.07 -14.85 -36.18
CA LEU A 459 -20.65 -15.03 -36.44
C LEU A 459 -20.38 -15.36 -37.90
N GLY A 460 -21.23 -16.17 -38.53
CA GLY A 460 -21.19 -16.43 -39.96
C GLY A 460 -21.24 -15.13 -40.76
N THR A 461 -22.23 -14.27 -40.50
CA THR A 461 -22.40 -12.99 -41.23
C THR A 461 -21.25 -11.99 -41.00
N ILE A 462 -20.61 -12.01 -39.82
CA ILE A 462 -19.53 -11.07 -39.48
C ILE A 462 -18.18 -11.52 -40.04
N LEU A 463 -17.90 -12.82 -39.93
CA LEU A 463 -16.63 -13.40 -40.35
C LEU A 463 -16.61 -13.70 -41.84
N ASP A 464 -17.78 -13.83 -42.47
CA ASP A 464 -17.88 -13.92 -43.92
C ASP A 464 -17.25 -12.68 -44.56
N SER A 465 -16.14 -12.91 -45.27
CA SER A 465 -15.42 -11.89 -45.99
C SER A 465 -15.83 -11.97 -47.45
N SER A 466 -16.79 -11.15 -47.86
CA SER A 466 -17.05 -10.99 -49.28
C SER A 466 -15.92 -10.16 -49.91
N THR A 467 -14.83 -10.80 -50.33
CA THR A 467 -14.12 -10.28 -51.50
C THR A 467 -15.04 -10.50 -52.69
N TYR A 468 -16.00 -9.59 -52.91
CA TYR A 468 -16.84 -9.46 -54.10
C TYR A 468 -17.24 -10.78 -54.77
N ASP A 469 -18.42 -11.31 -54.46
CA ASP A 469 -19.02 -12.37 -55.29
C ASP A 469 -19.40 -11.78 -56.65
N TYR A 470 -18.50 -11.92 -57.63
CA TYR A 470 -18.72 -11.40 -58.98
C TYR A 470 -19.78 -12.19 -59.75
N SER A 471 -20.16 -13.39 -59.28
CA SER A 471 -21.10 -14.24 -60.03
C SER A 471 -22.54 -13.69 -60.03
N ALA A 472 -22.90 -12.82 -59.08
CA ALA A 472 -24.27 -12.37 -58.87
C ALA A 472 -24.59 -10.93 -59.32
N GLY A 473 -23.60 -10.11 -59.71
CA GLY A 473 -23.85 -8.73 -60.16
C GLY A 473 -24.56 -7.82 -59.14
N SER A 474 -24.61 -8.21 -57.86
CA SER A 474 -25.18 -7.42 -56.77
C SER A 474 -24.13 -7.15 -55.70
N ASN A 475 -24.16 -5.94 -55.13
CA ASN A 475 -23.36 -5.56 -53.97
C ASN A 475 -23.79 -6.39 -52.74
N ALA A 476 -23.28 -7.61 -52.60
CA ALA A 476 -23.25 -8.27 -51.31
C ALA A 476 -22.13 -7.64 -50.49
N SER A 477 -22.31 -6.39 -50.08
CA SER A 477 -21.55 -5.83 -48.98
C SER A 477 -22.12 -6.45 -47.71
N SER A 478 -21.67 -7.64 -47.33
CA SER A 478 -21.80 -7.98 -45.92
C SER A 478 -20.97 -6.95 -45.16
N ALA A 479 -21.58 -6.27 -44.20
CA ALA A 479 -20.90 -5.36 -43.27
C ALA A 479 -19.99 -6.13 -42.30
N GLY A 480 -19.34 -7.19 -42.80
CA GLY A 480 -18.52 -8.13 -42.06
C GLY A 480 -17.15 -7.56 -41.77
N LEU A 481 -16.61 -7.97 -40.63
CA LEU A 481 -15.25 -7.67 -40.21
C LEU A 481 -14.21 -8.48 -40.99
N GLY A 482 -14.64 -9.41 -41.84
CA GLY A 482 -13.81 -10.32 -42.62
C GLY A 482 -12.61 -9.65 -43.30
N SER A 483 -12.82 -8.49 -43.92
CA SER A 483 -11.76 -7.72 -44.60
C SER A 483 -10.83 -6.97 -43.64
N ALA A 484 -11.29 -6.60 -42.44
CA ALA A 484 -10.46 -5.93 -41.44
C ALA A 484 -9.41 -6.89 -40.82
N LEU A 485 -9.63 -8.20 -40.94
CA LEU A 485 -8.70 -9.23 -40.47
C LEU A 485 -7.37 -9.24 -41.24
N ILE A 486 -7.31 -8.55 -42.39
CA ILE A 486 -6.08 -8.27 -43.14
C ILE A 486 -4.99 -7.63 -42.26
N MET A 487 -5.39 -6.87 -41.24
CA MET A 487 -4.46 -6.21 -40.32
C MET A 487 -3.74 -7.18 -39.37
N ASN A 488 -4.15 -8.44 -39.29
CA ASN A 488 -3.52 -9.45 -38.42
C ASN A 488 -2.85 -10.54 -39.24
N SER A 489 -1.55 -10.71 -39.06
CA SER A 489 -0.78 -11.80 -39.67
C SER A 489 -0.92 -13.13 -38.92
N ASN A 490 -1.34 -13.14 -37.64
CA ASN A 490 -1.44 -14.33 -36.81
C ASN A 490 -2.91 -14.72 -36.55
N ILE A 491 -3.45 -15.58 -37.40
CA ILE A 491 -4.85 -16.04 -37.32
C ILE A 491 -5.13 -16.90 -36.08
N THR A 492 -4.12 -17.63 -35.58
CA THR A 492 -4.25 -18.45 -34.37
C THR A 492 -4.52 -17.59 -33.14
N GLU A 493 -3.69 -16.56 -32.93
CA GLU A 493 -3.84 -15.62 -31.82
C GLU A 493 -5.13 -14.80 -31.92
N LEU A 494 -5.52 -14.45 -33.15
CA LEU A 494 -6.78 -13.79 -33.42
C LEU A 494 -7.98 -14.66 -33.02
N GLY A 495 -7.96 -15.96 -33.34
CA GLY A 495 -8.96 -16.92 -32.88
C GLY A 495 -9.09 -16.95 -31.36
N ASP A 496 -7.96 -16.92 -30.64
CA ASP A 496 -7.94 -16.88 -29.17
C ASP A 496 -8.53 -15.58 -28.63
N ARG A 497 -8.18 -14.44 -29.21
CA ARG A 497 -8.75 -13.12 -28.82
C ARG A 497 -10.24 -13.06 -29.09
N MET A 498 -10.70 -13.57 -30.24
CA MET A 498 -12.13 -13.65 -30.59
C MET A 498 -12.89 -14.52 -29.59
N ALA A 499 -12.36 -15.70 -29.28
CA ALA A 499 -12.96 -16.61 -28.30
C ALA A 499 -13.09 -15.94 -26.92
N ILE A 500 -12.07 -15.17 -26.50
CA ILE A 500 -12.11 -14.43 -25.23
C ILE A 500 -13.16 -13.30 -25.25
N SER A 501 -13.10 -12.44 -26.26
CA SER A 501 -14.00 -11.29 -26.36
C SER A 501 -15.46 -11.71 -26.46
N LEU A 502 -15.77 -12.73 -27.27
CA LEU A 502 -17.13 -13.27 -27.38
C LEU A 502 -17.61 -13.88 -26.07
N THR A 503 -16.76 -14.64 -25.38
CA THR A 503 -17.10 -15.22 -24.07
C THR A 503 -17.42 -14.13 -23.04
N ASN A 504 -16.57 -13.11 -22.94
CA ASN A 504 -16.75 -12.01 -22.00
C ASN A 504 -17.99 -11.18 -22.32
N VAL A 505 -18.28 -10.91 -23.59
CA VAL A 505 -19.52 -10.23 -23.99
C VAL A 505 -20.74 -11.06 -23.61
N TRP A 506 -20.77 -12.37 -23.90
CA TRP A 506 -21.97 -13.17 -23.63
C TRP A 506 -22.26 -13.31 -22.14
N ARG A 507 -21.21 -13.35 -21.31
CA ARG A 507 -21.33 -13.43 -19.85
C ARG A 507 -22.11 -12.23 -19.29
N GLN A 508 -21.96 -11.04 -19.87
CA GLN A 508 -22.67 -9.82 -19.44
C GLN A 508 -24.20 -9.93 -19.55
N TYR A 509 -24.72 -10.77 -20.45
CA TYR A 509 -26.13 -10.82 -20.80
C TYR A 509 -26.85 -12.07 -20.24
N GLN A 510 -26.25 -12.76 -19.26
CA GLN A 510 -26.89 -13.89 -18.56
C GLN A 510 -27.13 -13.56 -17.09
N ASN A 511 -28.16 -14.18 -16.50
CA ASN A 511 -28.76 -13.71 -15.24
C ASN A 511 -28.21 -14.35 -13.96
N ILE A 512 -27.28 -15.31 -14.05
CA ILE A 512 -26.79 -16.04 -12.87
C ILE A 512 -25.31 -15.72 -12.64
N PRO A 513 -24.97 -14.79 -11.74
CA PRO A 513 -23.58 -14.50 -11.40
C PRO A 513 -23.03 -15.48 -10.35
N ALA A 514 -21.73 -15.75 -10.43
CA ALA A 514 -20.96 -16.30 -9.33
C ALA A 514 -20.77 -15.22 -8.26
N ILE A 515 -21.09 -15.57 -7.01
CA ILE A 515 -21.00 -14.65 -5.86
C ILE A 515 -19.58 -14.72 -5.30
N GLY A 516 -18.96 -13.55 -5.12
CA GLY A 516 -17.64 -13.38 -4.54
C GLY A 516 -17.68 -12.56 -3.26
N THR A 517 -16.55 -12.53 -2.57
CA THR A 517 -16.35 -11.75 -1.35
C THR A 517 -15.72 -10.41 -1.68
N ALA A 518 -16.35 -9.33 -1.21
CA ALA A 518 -15.80 -7.98 -1.27
C ALA A 518 -14.92 -7.72 -0.05
N TRP A 519 -13.73 -7.16 -0.27
CA TRP A 519 -12.71 -6.91 0.75
C TRP A 519 -12.42 -5.41 0.88
N GLU A 520 -12.41 -4.94 2.13
CA GLU A 520 -12.04 -3.58 2.49
C GLU A 520 -10.72 -3.59 3.26
N SER A 521 -9.78 -2.70 2.92
CA SER A 521 -8.57 -2.48 3.70
C SER A 521 -8.89 -1.54 4.86
N VAL A 522 -8.82 -2.05 6.08
CA VAL A 522 -9.10 -1.26 7.29
C VAL A 522 -7.88 -1.24 8.20
N ALA A 523 -7.49 -0.04 8.64
CA ALA A 523 -6.42 0.13 9.62
C ALA A 523 -6.87 -0.30 11.02
N PHE A 524 -6.11 -1.20 11.63
CA PHE A 524 -6.27 -1.58 13.04
C PHE A 524 -5.24 -0.87 13.90
N ILE A 525 -5.59 -0.58 15.14
CA ILE A 525 -4.65 -0.03 16.12
C ILE A 525 -3.92 -1.21 16.76
N HIS A 526 -2.60 -1.22 16.65
CA HIS A 526 -1.73 -2.17 17.34
C HIS A 526 -0.81 -1.44 18.31
N VAL A 527 -0.83 -1.86 19.56
CA VAL A 527 0.00 -1.26 20.61
C VAL A 527 1.30 -2.01 20.77
N GLU A 528 2.41 -1.28 20.71
CA GLU A 528 3.73 -1.83 20.96
C GLU A 528 4.21 -1.49 22.38
N TRP A 529 3.84 -2.35 23.33
CA TRP A 529 4.14 -2.20 24.75
C TRP A 529 5.64 -2.08 25.08
N ALA A 530 6.51 -2.60 24.23
CA ALA A 530 7.96 -2.51 24.40
C ALA A 530 8.44 -1.05 24.48
N TRP A 531 7.82 -0.14 23.74
CA TRP A 531 8.21 1.28 23.71
C TRP A 531 7.79 2.04 24.98
N LEU A 532 6.87 1.49 25.79
CA LEU A 532 6.51 2.08 27.09
C LEU A 532 7.58 1.88 28.16
N ALA A 533 8.50 0.92 27.96
CA ALA A 533 9.53 0.58 28.93
C ALA A 533 10.43 1.78 29.29
N LEU A 534 10.84 2.58 28.31
CA LEU A 534 11.73 3.73 28.55
C LEU A 534 11.06 4.85 29.35
N PRO A 535 9.86 5.35 28.98
CA PRO A 535 9.10 6.29 29.82
C PRO A 535 8.88 5.76 31.25
N ALA A 536 8.54 4.48 31.40
CA ALA A 536 8.34 3.86 32.71
C ALA A 536 9.63 3.83 33.54
N MET A 537 10.75 3.44 32.92
CA MET A 537 12.07 3.45 33.57
C MET A 537 12.49 4.86 33.99
N ALA A 538 12.22 5.87 33.17
CA ALA A 538 12.52 7.28 33.49
C ALA A 538 11.71 7.77 34.69
N VAL A 539 10.40 7.51 34.73
CA VAL A 539 9.53 7.88 35.86
C VAL A 539 9.93 7.15 37.15
N MET A 540 10.22 5.85 37.06
CA MET A 540 10.67 5.06 38.20
C MET A 540 12.00 5.55 38.76
N SER A 541 12.98 5.80 37.89
CA SER A 541 14.30 6.32 38.31
C SER A 541 14.21 7.73 38.89
N ALA A 542 13.38 8.61 38.33
CA ALA A 542 13.10 9.93 38.90
C ALA A 542 12.45 9.84 40.29
N GLY A 543 11.49 8.93 40.48
CA GLY A 543 10.88 8.65 41.78
C GLY A 543 11.87 8.16 42.82
N ILE A 544 12.80 7.27 42.42
CA ILE A 544 13.89 6.79 43.28
C ILE A 544 14.83 7.96 43.66
N VAL A 545 15.17 8.84 42.72
CA VAL A 545 16.00 10.03 43.00
C VAL A 545 15.31 10.96 43.99
N LEU A 546 14.02 11.23 43.81
CA LEU A 546 13.25 12.05 44.76
C LEU A 546 13.20 11.40 46.16
N LEU A 547 13.00 10.09 46.23
CA LEU A 547 13.01 9.35 47.50
C LEU A 547 14.39 9.41 48.18
N MET A 548 15.46 9.14 47.43
CA MET A 548 16.83 9.17 47.95
C MET A 548 17.22 10.57 48.44
N THR A 549 16.90 11.62 47.66
CA THR A 549 17.22 13.00 48.02
C THR A 549 16.43 13.48 49.22
N THR A 550 15.14 13.13 49.32
CA THR A 550 14.32 13.46 50.50
C THR A 550 14.81 12.74 51.76
N LEU A 551 15.22 11.47 51.66
CA LEU A 551 15.77 10.69 52.78
C LEU A 551 17.13 11.24 53.25
N GLN A 552 18.03 11.54 52.32
CA GLN A 552 19.37 12.09 52.64
C GLN A 552 19.28 13.49 53.24
N ASN A 553 18.31 14.30 52.82
CA ASN A 553 18.17 15.69 53.25
C ASN A 553 17.17 15.90 54.40
N ARG A 554 16.76 14.85 55.13
CA ARG A 554 15.86 14.98 56.31
C ARG A 554 16.41 15.82 57.44
N ARG A 555 17.73 16.01 57.51
CA ARG A 555 18.43 16.72 58.60
C ARG A 555 19.32 17.87 58.11
N THR A 556 19.18 18.27 56.85
CA THR A 556 19.98 19.33 56.22
C THR A 556 19.10 20.50 55.82
N VAL A 557 19.70 21.68 55.66
CA VAL A 557 18.97 22.88 55.22
C VAL A 557 18.67 22.75 53.72
N LEU A 558 17.41 22.96 53.35
CA LEU A 558 16.95 22.89 51.96
C LEU A 558 17.19 24.24 51.28
N TRP A 559 18.12 24.25 50.32
CA TRP A 559 18.43 25.44 49.51
C TRP A 559 18.05 25.24 48.04
N LYS A 560 17.91 23.98 47.58
CA LYS A 560 17.50 23.61 46.22
C LYS A 560 18.23 24.47 45.16
N SER A 561 17.48 25.10 44.25
CA SER A 561 17.97 26.01 43.21
C SER A 561 18.06 27.48 43.65
N SER A 562 17.86 27.80 44.94
CA SER A 562 17.86 29.18 45.41
C SER A 562 19.25 29.80 45.34
N VAL A 563 19.32 31.03 44.82
CA VAL A 563 20.54 31.85 44.80
C VAL A 563 20.76 32.58 46.13
N LEU A 564 19.71 32.71 46.95
CA LEU A 564 19.72 33.45 48.21
C LEU A 564 20.83 33.03 49.20
N PRO A 565 21.21 31.75 49.33
CA PRO A 565 22.33 31.37 50.19
C PRO A 565 23.65 32.02 49.78
N TYR A 566 23.87 32.27 48.49
CA TYR A 566 25.07 32.93 47.99
C TYR A 566 25.07 34.43 48.27
N SER A 567 23.90 35.09 48.22
CA SER A 567 23.81 36.55 48.41
C SER A 567 23.79 36.97 49.89
N PHE A 568 23.19 36.15 50.76
CA PHE A 568 23.03 36.49 52.18
C PHE A 568 24.15 35.97 53.08
N ARG A 569 25.09 35.17 52.57
CA ARG A 569 26.15 34.55 53.38
C ARG A 569 27.52 34.89 52.81
N VAL A 570 28.34 35.54 53.65
CA VAL A 570 29.73 35.90 53.34
C VAL A 570 30.57 34.61 53.21
N LEU A 571 31.32 34.50 52.10
CA LEU A 571 32.34 33.48 51.88
C LEU A 571 33.44 33.67 52.93
N HIS A 572 33.69 32.66 53.76
CA HIS A 572 34.60 32.81 54.90
C HIS A 572 35.95 32.13 54.65
N GLY A 573 37.04 32.87 54.85
CA GLY A 573 38.41 32.36 54.72
C GLY A 573 39.11 32.67 53.39
N TRP A 574 38.40 33.31 52.45
CA TRP A 574 38.98 33.87 51.22
C TRP A 574 39.12 35.38 51.37
N ASP A 575 40.21 35.94 50.83
CA ASP A 575 40.50 37.37 50.87
C ASP A 575 39.96 38.07 49.61
N ASP A 576 39.65 39.36 49.67
CA ASP A 576 39.04 40.09 48.55
C ASP A 576 39.96 40.10 47.30
N THR A 577 41.27 40.04 47.52
CA THR A 577 42.29 39.95 46.46
C THR A 577 42.26 38.61 45.71
N GLU A 578 41.77 37.53 46.33
CA GLU A 578 41.64 36.21 45.69
C GLU A 578 40.48 36.19 44.68
N PHE A 579 39.52 37.11 44.82
CA PHE A 579 38.37 37.26 43.92
C PHE A 579 38.55 38.33 42.85
N ASP A 580 39.70 39.01 42.80
CA ASP A 580 39.96 40.10 41.85
C ASP A 580 40.18 39.53 40.45
N SER A 581 39.11 39.43 39.66
CA SER A 581 39.07 38.87 38.31
C SER A 581 38.06 39.64 37.46
N GLU A 582 38.41 39.99 36.23
CA GLU A 582 37.56 40.84 35.38
C GLU A 582 36.65 40.01 34.45
N THR A 583 37.06 38.77 34.13
CA THR A 583 36.32 37.93 33.18
C THR A 583 35.76 36.64 33.81
N LEU A 584 34.66 36.14 33.24
CA LEU A 584 34.04 34.88 33.69
C LEU A 584 34.98 33.67 33.52
N GLU A 585 35.81 33.66 32.48
CA GLU A 585 36.78 32.57 32.26
C GLU A 585 37.90 32.56 33.30
N GLU A 586 38.39 33.74 33.72
CA GLU A 586 39.34 33.84 34.82
C GLU A 586 38.74 33.34 36.14
N ILE A 587 37.47 33.68 36.41
CA ILE A 587 36.74 33.19 37.59
C ILE A 587 36.63 31.66 37.55
N ARG A 588 36.31 31.09 36.38
CA ARG A 588 36.22 29.63 36.18
C ARG A 588 37.55 28.92 36.36
N GLU A 589 38.64 29.48 35.86
CA GLU A 589 39.98 28.92 36.05
C GLU A 589 40.39 28.94 37.53
N ARG A 590 40.20 30.07 38.23
CA ARG A 590 40.47 30.15 39.67
C ARG A 590 39.61 29.17 40.50
N ALA A 591 38.35 29.01 40.13
CA ALA A 591 37.44 28.06 40.80
C ALA A 591 37.89 26.58 40.69
N LYS A 592 38.79 26.22 39.78
CA LYS A 592 39.39 24.87 39.70
C LYS A 592 40.40 24.59 40.80
N GLU A 593 41.00 25.64 41.36
CA GLU A 593 42.07 25.57 42.35
C GLU A 593 41.53 25.82 43.77
N MET A 594 40.45 26.58 43.89
CA MET A 594 39.82 26.85 45.19
C MET A 594 38.98 25.67 45.68
N THR A 595 39.18 25.30 46.96
CA THR A 595 38.40 24.26 47.66
C THR A 595 37.60 24.87 48.81
N GLY A 596 36.34 24.44 48.91
CA GLY A 596 35.41 24.92 49.93
C GLY A 596 34.60 23.78 50.54
N GLN A 597 34.15 23.97 51.77
CA GLN A 597 33.23 23.05 52.46
C GLN A 597 32.10 23.84 53.14
N LEU A 598 30.89 23.27 53.16
CA LEU A 598 29.77 23.80 53.92
C LEU A 598 29.86 23.37 55.38
N VAL A 599 30.05 24.34 56.27
CA VAL A 599 30.20 24.11 57.72
C VAL A 599 29.18 24.96 58.49
N GLY A 600 28.62 24.42 59.58
CA GLY A 600 27.74 25.16 60.49
C GLY A 600 28.52 26.02 61.49
N ASP A 601 28.19 27.31 61.60
CA ASP A 601 28.67 28.25 62.62
C ASP A 601 28.03 27.96 64.01
N GLU A 602 28.64 28.43 65.10
CA GLU A 602 28.14 28.30 66.49
C GLU A 602 26.75 28.90 66.69
N LYS A 603 26.35 29.84 65.82
CA LYS A 603 25.00 30.43 65.74
C LYS A 603 24.08 29.69 64.78
N GLU A 604 24.33 28.40 64.52
CA GLU A 604 23.55 27.54 63.63
C GLU A 604 23.54 27.98 62.14
N ARG A 605 24.40 28.91 61.71
CA ARG A 605 24.44 29.40 60.33
C ARG A 605 25.40 28.57 59.46
N VAL A 606 24.87 27.83 58.49
CA VAL A 606 25.70 27.12 57.47
C VAL A 606 26.45 28.11 56.57
N ARG A 607 27.77 28.01 56.42
CA ARG A 607 28.57 28.90 55.56
C ARG A 607 29.51 28.07 54.70
N LEU A 608 29.84 28.56 53.51
CA LEU A 608 30.91 28.00 52.70
C LEU A 608 32.23 28.57 53.24
N VAL A 609 33.13 27.68 53.67
CA VAL A 609 34.41 28.03 54.29
C VAL A 609 35.55 27.50 53.43
N LYS A 610 36.63 28.26 53.29
CA LYS A 610 37.86 27.83 52.62
C LYS A 610 38.45 26.63 53.35
N SER A 611 38.71 25.55 52.63
CA SER A 611 39.47 24.41 53.16
C SER A 611 40.89 24.54 52.66
N CYS A 612 41.87 24.64 53.55
CA CYS A 612 43.26 24.46 53.17
C CYS A 612 43.58 22.96 53.26
N ASP A 613 44.24 22.40 52.23
CA ASP A 613 44.72 21.02 52.22
C ASP A 613 45.71 20.74 53.37
#